data_AF-A0AAV5FS41-F1
#
_entry.id   AF-A0AAV5FS41-F1
#
_cell.length_a   1.000
_cell.length_b   1.000
_cell.length_c   1.000
_cell.angle_alpha   90.00
_cell.angle_beta   90.00
_cell.angle_gamma   90.00
#
_symmetry.space_group_name_H-M   'P 1'
#
loop_
_entity.id
_entity.type
_entity.pdbx_description
1 polymer ?
#
loop_
_entity_poly.entity_id
_entity_poly.type
_entity_poly.pdbx_seq_one_letter_code
_entity_poly.pdbx_strand_id
1 'polypeptide(L)'
;MSMLVGLAMVALPECSPQGVSNIAWALSKIGGDLLYLPEMDRIADVAITKAQDFNAQNVANVAGAFASMRQSAPGLFTAIDQRASQILPTFKEQELAQFLWGCAALNNCPHLLLDALDAAFQDDAKIQCHVHDATSGMARGSAEEISSGSEDGDSAHALSFSRDQIGNIAWSYAVLGQMDRRFFLHIWRILSQFEGQRLSDQYREDMMFASQVYLANQSLKLEYPHLGICLGGDLEEKITRAGKSKRFNQKTTSSFQKEVGRLLYSTGHEWIREYAVDGYTVDAVLVDEKLAFEIDGPTHFTRNLGTPLGHTAFKRRYITVAGWKLVSLSLQEWDELQGEFEQLEYLRNILGLDVE
;
A
#
# COMPACT_ATOMS: atom_id res chain seq x y z
N MET A 1 -10.41 -3.87 -28.36
CA MET A 1 -9.68 -4.16 -27.10
C MET A 1 -10.19 -5.43 -26.44
N SER A 2 -11.51 -5.58 -26.21
CA SER A 2 -12.12 -6.82 -25.66
C SER A 2 -11.72 -8.12 -26.38
N MET A 3 -11.72 -8.13 -27.73
CA MET A 3 -11.30 -9.31 -28.50
C MET A 3 -9.85 -9.73 -28.21
N LEU A 4 -8.93 -8.77 -28.07
CA LEU A 4 -7.52 -9.06 -27.78
C LEU A 4 -7.37 -9.64 -26.37
N VAL A 5 -8.10 -9.09 -25.39
CA VAL A 5 -8.14 -9.63 -24.02
C VAL A 5 -8.70 -11.04 -24.01
N GLY A 6 -9.80 -11.30 -24.73
CA GLY A 6 -10.37 -12.64 -24.86
C GLY A 6 -9.38 -13.64 -25.46
N LEU A 7 -8.68 -13.29 -26.53
CA LEU A 7 -7.62 -14.13 -27.11
C LEU A 7 -6.45 -14.36 -26.15
N ALA A 8 -6.05 -13.33 -25.40
CA ALA A 8 -5.02 -13.46 -24.37
C ALA A 8 -5.44 -14.43 -23.25
N MET A 9 -6.71 -14.41 -22.83
CA MET A 9 -7.23 -15.35 -21.82
C MET A 9 -7.28 -16.79 -22.30
N VAL A 10 -7.53 -17.01 -23.60
CA VAL A 10 -7.47 -18.34 -24.22
C VAL A 10 -6.04 -18.86 -24.28
N ALA A 11 -5.08 -18.01 -24.67
CA ALA A 11 -3.67 -18.39 -24.79
C ALA A 11 -2.91 -18.44 -23.44
N LEU A 12 -3.52 -17.93 -22.36
CA LEU A 12 -2.85 -17.75 -21.07
C LEU A 12 -2.18 -19.02 -20.50
N PRO A 13 -2.80 -20.23 -20.55
CA PRO A 13 -2.17 -21.44 -20.04
C PRO A 13 -0.88 -21.83 -20.77
N GLU A 14 -0.79 -21.52 -22.07
CA GLU A 14 0.35 -21.83 -22.93
C GLU A 14 1.46 -20.76 -22.83
N CYS A 15 1.16 -19.61 -22.24
CA CYS A 15 2.13 -18.53 -22.08
C CYS A 15 3.29 -18.93 -21.15
N SER A 16 4.47 -18.37 -21.42
CA SER A 16 5.60 -18.42 -20.50
C SER A 16 5.28 -17.69 -19.19
N PRO A 17 6.04 -17.92 -18.10
CA PRO A 17 5.87 -17.16 -16.85
C PRO A 17 5.98 -15.65 -17.08
N GLN A 18 6.91 -15.22 -17.95
CA GLN A 18 7.03 -13.84 -18.38
C GLN A 18 5.78 -13.34 -19.11
N GLY A 19 5.22 -14.13 -20.04
CA GLY A 19 4.00 -13.79 -20.76
C GLY A 19 2.81 -13.56 -19.82
N VAL A 20 2.60 -14.43 -18.84
CA VAL A 20 1.54 -14.27 -17.82
C VAL A 20 1.74 -12.98 -17.02
N SER A 21 2.97 -12.72 -16.54
CA SER A 21 3.25 -11.51 -15.75
C SER A 21 3.05 -10.22 -16.56
N ASN A 22 3.40 -10.23 -17.85
CA ASN A 22 3.24 -9.09 -18.75
C ASN A 22 1.76 -8.83 -19.07
N ILE A 23 0.95 -9.89 -19.26
CA ILE A 23 -0.50 -9.75 -19.46
C ILE A 23 -1.15 -9.16 -18.20
N ALA A 24 -0.80 -9.65 -17.01
CA ALA A 24 -1.30 -9.10 -15.75
C ALA A 24 -0.96 -7.61 -15.62
N TRP A 25 0.30 -7.25 -15.87
CA TRP A 25 0.75 -5.86 -15.83
C TRP A 25 0.02 -5.00 -16.87
N ALA A 26 -0.11 -5.47 -18.12
CA ALA A 26 -0.81 -4.75 -19.18
C ALA A 26 -2.27 -4.47 -18.81
N LEU A 27 -3.01 -5.48 -18.32
CA LEU A 27 -4.39 -5.31 -17.86
C LEU A 27 -4.49 -4.30 -16.71
N SER A 28 -3.50 -4.27 -15.80
CA SER A 28 -3.47 -3.27 -14.72
C SER A 28 -3.35 -1.82 -15.21
N LYS A 29 -2.81 -1.61 -16.41
CA LYS A 29 -2.68 -0.27 -17.01
C LYS A 29 -3.92 0.17 -17.77
N ILE A 30 -4.73 -0.77 -18.25
CA ILE A 30 -5.92 -0.46 -19.07
C ILE A 30 -7.25 -0.75 -18.38
N GLY A 31 -7.25 -1.48 -17.26
CA GLY A 31 -8.48 -1.95 -16.61
C GLY A 31 -9.21 -0.91 -15.79
N GLY A 32 -8.48 0.04 -15.19
CA GLY A 32 -9.08 1.01 -14.28
C GLY A 32 -9.93 0.35 -13.19
N ASP A 33 -10.97 1.07 -12.73
CA ASP A 33 -11.79 0.60 -11.61
C ASP A 33 -12.86 -0.43 -12.00
N LEU A 34 -13.26 -0.49 -13.27
CA LEU A 34 -14.50 -1.19 -13.69
C LEU A 34 -14.28 -2.40 -14.59
N LEU A 35 -13.07 -2.63 -15.10
CA LEU A 35 -12.83 -3.69 -16.09
C LEU A 35 -12.01 -4.85 -15.55
N TYR A 36 -12.13 -5.97 -16.26
CA TYR A 36 -11.27 -7.15 -16.19
C TYR A 36 -11.27 -7.94 -14.88
N LEU A 37 -12.34 -7.90 -14.07
CA LEU A 37 -12.43 -8.72 -12.86
C LEU A 37 -12.30 -10.23 -13.17
N PRO A 38 -13.09 -10.82 -14.10
CA PRO A 38 -12.97 -12.26 -14.40
C PRO A 38 -11.62 -12.64 -15.01
N GLU A 39 -11.03 -11.75 -15.82
CA GLU A 39 -9.72 -11.97 -16.42
C GLU A 39 -8.60 -11.95 -15.39
N MET A 40 -8.68 -11.09 -14.37
CA MET A 40 -7.73 -11.11 -13.26
C MET A 40 -7.83 -12.40 -12.42
N ASP A 41 -9.04 -12.92 -12.20
CA ASP A 41 -9.21 -14.23 -11.55
C ASP A 41 -8.59 -15.35 -12.38
N ARG A 42 -8.83 -15.35 -13.70
CA ARG A 42 -8.21 -16.32 -14.62
C ARG A 42 -6.68 -16.22 -14.62
N ILE A 43 -6.13 -15.01 -14.54
CA ILE A 43 -4.69 -14.79 -14.41
C ILE A 43 -4.15 -15.35 -13.11
N ALA A 44 -4.87 -15.19 -12.00
CA ALA A 44 -4.46 -15.75 -10.72
C ALA A 44 -4.33 -17.27 -10.80
N ASP A 45 -5.34 -17.95 -11.34
CA ASP A 45 -5.35 -19.41 -11.49
C ASP A 45 -4.15 -19.90 -12.31
N VAL A 46 -3.88 -19.29 -13.46
CA VAL A 46 -2.76 -19.70 -14.32
C VAL A 46 -1.42 -19.34 -13.68
N ALA A 47 -1.30 -18.16 -13.08
CA ALA A 47 -0.07 -17.72 -12.43
C ALA A 47 0.32 -18.65 -11.25
N ILE A 48 -0.64 -19.17 -10.49
CA ILE A 48 -0.39 -20.16 -9.43
C ILE A 48 0.30 -21.41 -10.01
N THR A 49 -0.19 -21.92 -11.14
CA THR A 49 0.39 -23.13 -11.76
C THR A 49 1.83 -22.95 -12.26
N LYS A 50 2.26 -21.70 -12.48
CA LYS A 50 3.59 -21.33 -13.00
C LYS A 50 4.45 -20.60 -11.96
N ALA A 51 3.98 -20.45 -10.73
CA ALA A 51 4.64 -19.59 -9.73
C ALA A 51 6.09 -19.99 -9.45
N GLN A 52 6.39 -21.30 -9.47
CA GLN A 52 7.74 -21.82 -9.26
C GLN A 52 8.73 -21.45 -10.38
N ASP A 53 8.23 -21.08 -11.56
CA ASP A 53 9.07 -20.70 -12.71
C ASP A 53 9.23 -19.18 -12.85
N PHE A 54 8.56 -18.38 -12.01
CA PHE A 54 8.72 -16.93 -12.04
C PHE A 54 10.13 -16.52 -11.60
N ASN A 55 10.68 -15.52 -12.27
CA ASN A 55 11.82 -14.77 -11.76
C ASN A 55 11.35 -13.58 -10.88
N ALA A 56 12.29 -12.85 -10.29
CA ALA A 56 12.00 -11.72 -9.39
C ALA A 56 11.12 -10.64 -10.05
N GLN A 57 11.42 -10.28 -11.30
CA GLN A 57 10.61 -9.33 -12.07
C GLN A 57 9.17 -9.82 -12.30
N ASN A 58 8.97 -11.12 -12.59
CA ASN A 58 7.63 -11.68 -12.78
C ASN A 58 6.82 -11.63 -11.48
N VAL A 59 7.43 -12.02 -10.35
CA VAL A 59 6.83 -11.94 -9.01
C VAL A 59 6.39 -10.50 -8.70
N ALA A 60 7.30 -9.53 -8.89
CA ALA A 60 7.02 -8.12 -8.66
C ALA A 60 5.92 -7.57 -9.59
N ASN A 61 5.91 -7.96 -10.87
CA ASN A 61 4.90 -7.52 -11.83
C ASN A 61 3.52 -8.07 -11.51
N VAL A 62 3.42 -9.35 -11.15
CA VAL A 62 2.15 -9.96 -10.74
C VAL A 62 1.62 -9.27 -9.48
N ALA A 63 2.43 -9.14 -8.42
CA ALA A 63 1.99 -8.47 -7.20
C ALA A 63 1.54 -7.02 -7.45
N GLY A 64 2.34 -6.25 -8.21
CA GLY A 64 2.01 -4.87 -8.55
C GLY A 64 0.75 -4.72 -9.42
N ALA A 65 0.52 -5.66 -10.34
CA ALA A 65 -0.67 -5.69 -11.18
C ALA A 65 -1.94 -5.94 -10.38
N PHE A 66 -1.94 -6.95 -9.50
CA PHE A 66 -3.08 -7.27 -8.65
C PHE A 66 -3.38 -6.14 -7.66
N ALA A 67 -2.34 -5.52 -7.08
CA ALA A 67 -2.48 -4.36 -6.22
C ALA A 67 -3.10 -3.15 -6.94
N SER A 68 -2.59 -2.82 -8.14
CA SER A 68 -3.12 -1.73 -8.95
C SER A 68 -4.58 -1.97 -9.37
N MET A 69 -4.94 -3.23 -9.60
CA MET A 69 -6.29 -3.67 -9.93
C MET A 69 -7.16 -3.91 -8.69
N ARG A 70 -6.67 -3.69 -7.47
CA ARG A 70 -7.38 -3.98 -6.21
C ARG A 70 -8.04 -5.37 -6.20
N GLN A 71 -7.40 -6.36 -6.84
CA GLN A 71 -7.93 -7.72 -6.95
C GLN A 71 -7.33 -8.56 -5.82
N SER A 72 -8.18 -9.06 -4.92
CA SER A 72 -7.73 -10.01 -3.90
C SER A 72 -7.47 -11.38 -4.53
N ALA A 73 -6.28 -11.95 -4.31
CA ALA A 73 -5.95 -13.30 -4.74
C ALA A 73 -5.03 -14.01 -3.72
N PRO A 74 -5.54 -14.38 -2.52
CA PRO A 74 -4.69 -14.88 -1.42
C PRO A 74 -3.86 -16.11 -1.77
N GLY A 75 -4.43 -17.05 -2.56
CA GLY A 75 -3.70 -18.25 -3.02
C GLY A 75 -2.52 -17.91 -3.93
N LEU A 76 -2.68 -16.92 -4.81
CA LEU A 76 -1.60 -16.41 -5.65
C LEU A 76 -0.52 -15.74 -4.81
N PHE A 77 -0.90 -14.87 -3.86
CA PHE A 77 0.04 -14.16 -2.99
C PHE A 77 0.86 -15.12 -2.11
N THR A 78 0.24 -16.21 -1.64
CA THR A 78 0.96 -17.30 -0.95
C THR A 78 2.01 -17.95 -1.86
N ALA A 79 1.64 -18.29 -3.09
CA ALA A 79 2.53 -18.95 -4.04
C ALA A 79 3.72 -18.05 -4.46
N ILE A 80 3.48 -16.77 -4.71
CA ILE A 80 4.53 -15.82 -5.10
C ILE A 80 5.39 -15.37 -3.91
N ASP A 81 4.89 -15.35 -2.67
CA ASP A 81 5.70 -15.16 -1.46
C ASP A 81 6.68 -16.33 -1.27
N GLN A 82 6.18 -17.56 -1.38
CA GLN A 82 7.05 -18.75 -1.33
C GLN A 82 8.13 -18.68 -2.41
N ARG A 83 7.77 -18.33 -3.65
CA ARG A 83 8.76 -18.16 -4.73
C ARG A 83 9.73 -17.03 -4.41
N ALA A 84 9.25 -15.88 -3.96
CA ALA A 84 10.08 -14.72 -3.64
C ALA A 84 11.17 -15.07 -2.62
N SER A 85 10.80 -15.79 -1.54
CA SER A 85 11.74 -16.22 -0.51
C SER A 85 12.89 -17.10 -1.05
N GLN A 86 12.60 -17.96 -2.05
CA GLN A 86 13.58 -18.86 -2.65
C GLN A 86 14.55 -18.15 -3.60
N ILE A 87 14.09 -17.08 -4.25
CA ILE A 87 14.87 -16.35 -5.26
C ILE A 87 15.34 -14.98 -4.76
N LEU A 88 15.23 -14.69 -3.46
CA LEU A 88 15.63 -13.43 -2.86
C LEU A 88 17.00 -12.89 -3.35
N PRO A 89 18.07 -13.70 -3.48
CA PRO A 89 19.37 -13.22 -3.98
C PRO A 89 19.33 -12.65 -5.41
N THR A 90 18.30 -12.96 -6.20
CA THR A 90 18.15 -12.52 -7.60
C THR A 90 17.34 -11.23 -7.76
N PHE A 91 16.73 -10.73 -6.68
CA PHE A 91 15.93 -9.52 -6.73
C PHE A 91 16.79 -8.28 -6.94
N LYS A 92 16.34 -7.43 -7.87
CA LYS A 92 16.76 -6.03 -7.93
C LYS A 92 15.96 -5.19 -6.95
N GLU A 93 16.48 -4.04 -6.58
CA GLU A 93 15.88 -3.13 -5.59
C GLU A 93 14.47 -2.69 -5.99
N GLN A 94 14.25 -2.40 -7.27
CA GLN A 94 12.95 -2.00 -7.79
C GLN A 94 11.93 -3.14 -7.71
N GLU A 95 12.35 -4.37 -7.98
CA GLU A 95 11.50 -5.55 -7.92
C GLU A 95 11.09 -5.84 -6.47
N LEU A 96 12.03 -5.74 -5.53
CA LEU A 96 11.79 -5.99 -4.11
C LEU A 96 10.85 -4.93 -3.53
N ALA A 97 11.10 -3.65 -3.81
CA ALA A 97 10.23 -2.56 -3.38
C ALA A 97 8.82 -2.69 -3.96
N GLN A 98 8.69 -3.06 -5.24
CA GLN A 98 7.39 -3.25 -5.90
C GLN A 98 6.64 -4.47 -5.34
N PHE A 99 7.33 -5.57 -5.04
CA PHE A 99 6.71 -6.76 -4.46
C PHE A 99 6.18 -6.48 -3.05
N LEU A 100 7.00 -5.88 -2.18
CA LEU A 100 6.59 -5.48 -0.82
C LEU A 100 5.42 -4.48 -0.86
N TRP A 101 5.48 -3.49 -1.76
CA TRP A 101 4.37 -2.55 -1.96
C TRP A 101 3.10 -3.25 -2.42
N GLY A 102 3.18 -4.18 -3.37
CA GLY A 102 2.01 -4.91 -3.88
C GLY A 102 1.34 -5.76 -2.79
N CYS A 103 2.16 -6.44 -1.98
CA CYS A 103 1.72 -7.19 -0.80
C CYS A 103 1.03 -6.27 0.22
N ALA A 104 1.68 -5.17 0.60
CA ALA A 104 1.13 -4.20 1.52
C ALA A 104 -0.15 -3.55 1.00
N ALA A 105 -0.21 -3.14 -0.27
CA ALA A 105 -1.37 -2.50 -0.88
C ALA A 105 -2.64 -3.36 -0.86
N LEU A 106 -2.49 -4.69 -0.94
CA LEU A 106 -3.59 -5.64 -0.78
C LEU A 106 -3.72 -6.21 0.64
N ASN A 107 -2.98 -5.67 1.61
CA ASN A 107 -2.95 -6.14 2.99
C ASN A 107 -2.66 -7.66 3.11
N ASN A 108 -1.78 -8.18 2.25
CA ASN A 108 -1.31 -9.56 2.27
C ASN A 108 0.14 -9.57 2.77
N CYS A 109 0.41 -10.13 3.95
CA CYS A 109 1.74 -10.13 4.54
C CYS A 109 2.62 -11.26 3.94
N PRO A 110 3.78 -10.97 3.31
CA PRO A 110 4.64 -11.97 2.69
C PRO A 110 5.60 -12.56 3.73
N HIS A 111 5.08 -13.32 4.69
CA HIS A 111 5.84 -13.80 5.85
C HIS A 111 7.13 -14.54 5.47
N LEU A 112 7.12 -15.37 4.41
CA LEU A 112 8.29 -16.14 4.02
C LEU A 112 9.41 -15.25 3.47
N LEU A 113 9.06 -14.24 2.66
CA LEU A 113 10.03 -13.27 2.20
C LEU A 113 10.57 -12.41 3.36
N LEU A 114 9.72 -11.97 4.29
CA LEU A 114 10.16 -11.17 5.44
C LEU A 114 11.17 -11.94 6.31
N ASP A 115 10.92 -13.22 6.57
CA ASP A 115 11.85 -14.10 7.29
C ASP A 115 13.16 -14.28 6.51
N ALA A 116 13.09 -14.45 5.19
CA ALA A 116 14.27 -14.56 4.33
C ALA A 116 15.11 -13.27 4.30
N LEU A 117 14.46 -12.08 4.30
CA LEU A 117 15.13 -10.79 4.41
C LEU A 117 15.86 -10.65 5.75
N ASP A 118 15.19 -10.95 6.86
CA ASP A 118 15.81 -10.91 8.18
C ASP A 118 16.99 -11.88 8.31
N ALA A 119 16.94 -13.03 7.62
CA ALA A 119 18.02 -13.99 7.56
C ALA A 119 19.20 -13.55 6.66
N ALA A 120 18.92 -12.90 5.53
CA ALA A 120 19.95 -12.42 4.60
C ALA A 120 20.71 -11.19 5.15
N PHE A 121 20.06 -10.38 5.99
CA PHE A 121 20.60 -9.12 6.52
C PHE A 121 20.91 -9.19 8.02
N GLN A 122 21.53 -10.29 8.47
CA GLN A 122 21.94 -10.47 9.88
C GLN A 122 23.17 -9.65 10.30
N ASP A 123 24.08 -9.34 9.36
CA ASP A 123 25.30 -8.57 9.61
C ASP A 123 25.16 -7.13 9.04
N ASP A 124 25.40 -6.10 9.86
CA ASP A 124 25.30 -4.66 9.54
C ASP A 124 26.11 -4.20 8.30
N ALA A 125 26.92 -5.06 7.66
CA ALA A 125 27.96 -4.67 6.71
C ALA A 125 27.53 -4.58 5.23
N LYS A 126 26.29 -4.93 4.85
CA LYS A 126 25.98 -5.25 3.43
C LYS A 126 24.90 -4.43 2.74
N ILE A 127 24.25 -3.46 3.40
CA ILE A 127 23.35 -2.53 2.70
C ILE A 127 24.06 -1.19 2.54
N GLN A 128 24.59 -0.93 1.34
CA GLN A 128 25.14 0.38 0.97
C GLN A 128 24.12 1.08 0.08
N CYS A 129 23.52 2.17 0.60
CA CYS A 129 22.72 3.07 -0.22
C CYS A 129 23.64 4.12 -0.84
N HIS A 130 23.79 4.11 -2.17
CA HIS A 130 24.38 5.22 -2.90
C HIS A 130 23.28 6.03 -3.58
N VAL A 131 23.19 7.30 -3.20
CA VAL A 131 22.30 8.27 -3.83
C VAL A 131 22.89 8.64 -5.17
N HIS A 132 22.36 8.07 -6.26
CA HIS A 132 22.55 8.69 -7.57
C HIS A 132 21.67 9.95 -7.63
N ASP A 133 22.33 11.11 -7.65
CA ASP A 133 21.73 12.37 -8.10
C ASP A 133 21.36 12.21 -9.57
N ALA A 134 20.16 11.72 -9.85
CA ALA A 134 19.55 11.83 -11.17
C ALA A 134 19.05 13.27 -11.34
N THR A 135 19.96 14.24 -11.38
CA THR A 135 19.62 15.57 -11.88
C THR A 135 19.27 15.46 -13.36
N SER A 136 18.00 15.71 -13.66
CA SER A 136 17.41 16.08 -14.97
C SER A 136 17.26 14.98 -16.02
N GLY A 137 16.02 14.76 -16.46
CA GLY A 137 15.74 13.94 -17.64
C GLY A 137 14.27 13.54 -17.80
N MET A 138 13.43 14.49 -18.16
CA MET A 138 12.08 14.25 -18.67
C MET A 138 12.15 13.29 -19.89
N ALA A 139 11.22 12.33 -19.93
CA ALA A 139 10.89 11.40 -21.02
C ALA A 139 11.73 10.11 -21.17
N ARG A 140 11.04 8.96 -21.02
CA ARG A 140 10.97 7.80 -21.95
C ARG A 140 10.23 6.65 -21.25
N GLY A 141 9.23 5.96 -21.81
CA GLY A 141 8.85 5.83 -23.21
C GLY A 141 9.79 4.88 -23.94
N SER A 142 9.44 3.59 -23.96
CA SER A 142 9.90 2.54 -24.89
C SER A 142 11.27 1.87 -24.66
N ALA A 143 11.19 0.56 -24.49
CA ALA A 143 12.01 -0.54 -25.06
C ALA A 143 13.54 -0.58 -24.91
N GLU A 144 13.98 -1.80 -24.58
CA GLU A 144 15.31 -2.41 -24.79
C GLU A 144 16.49 -1.91 -23.96
N GLU A 145 16.91 -2.73 -22.99
CA GLU A 145 18.35 -2.89 -22.73
C GLU A 145 18.74 -4.37 -22.69
N ILE A 146 19.82 -4.61 -23.44
CA ILE A 146 20.39 -5.89 -23.84
C ILE A 146 21.28 -6.42 -22.70
N SER A 147 21.19 -7.74 -22.49
CA SER A 147 22.05 -8.52 -21.61
C SER A 147 23.52 -8.35 -21.97
N SER A 148 24.36 -8.02 -20.99
CA SER A 148 25.77 -8.40 -21.01
C SER A 148 26.09 -9.09 -19.69
N GLY A 149 26.52 -10.34 -19.79
CA GLY A 149 26.90 -11.18 -18.67
C GLY A 149 28.33 -10.90 -18.22
N SER A 150 28.54 -11.01 -16.91
CA SER A 150 29.81 -11.38 -16.32
C SER A 150 29.51 -12.16 -15.05
N GLU A 151 29.68 -13.48 -15.11
CA GLU A 151 29.88 -14.32 -13.95
C GLU A 151 31.28 -14.07 -13.41
N ASP A 152 31.41 -13.60 -12.17
CA ASP A 152 32.48 -14.04 -11.27
C ASP A 152 32.29 -13.48 -9.85
N GLY A 153 32.53 -14.34 -8.86
CA GLY A 153 33.11 -13.98 -7.57
C GLY A 153 32.19 -13.43 -6.48
N ASP A 154 31.86 -14.32 -5.52
CA ASP A 154 31.66 -14.08 -4.08
C ASP A 154 31.72 -12.61 -3.59
N SER A 155 30.71 -11.83 -3.96
CA SER A 155 30.40 -10.55 -3.34
C SER A 155 28.95 -10.62 -2.89
N ALA A 156 28.75 -10.52 -1.59
CA ALA A 156 27.41 -10.44 -1.05
C ALA A 156 26.71 -9.23 -1.69
N HIS A 157 25.59 -9.47 -2.37
CA HIS A 157 24.87 -8.45 -3.14
C HIS A 157 24.51 -7.27 -2.22
N ALA A 158 25.24 -6.16 -2.36
CA ALA A 158 24.92 -4.93 -1.68
C ALA A 158 23.74 -4.28 -2.41
N LEU A 159 22.56 -4.26 -1.76
CA LEU A 159 21.39 -3.58 -2.30
C LEU A 159 21.53 -2.08 -2.11
N SER A 160 21.35 -1.31 -3.19
CA SER A 160 21.41 0.15 -3.19
C SER A 160 20.07 0.74 -3.58
N PHE A 161 19.22 1.00 -2.58
CA PHE A 161 17.88 1.53 -2.80
C PHE A 161 17.88 3.04 -3.11
N SER A 162 17.02 3.45 -4.04
CA SER A 162 16.66 4.87 -4.21
C SER A 162 15.80 5.35 -3.04
N ARG A 163 15.68 6.67 -2.84
CA ARG A 163 14.82 7.21 -1.76
C ARG A 163 13.38 6.71 -1.88
N ASP A 164 12.84 6.65 -3.10
CA ASP A 164 11.42 6.31 -3.32
C ASP A 164 11.20 4.81 -3.04
N GLN A 165 12.19 3.97 -3.32
CA GLN A 165 12.16 2.56 -2.93
C GLN A 165 12.21 2.40 -1.40
N ILE A 166 13.08 3.14 -0.70
CA ILE A 166 13.14 3.14 0.76
C ILE A 166 11.80 3.61 1.37
N GLY A 167 11.20 4.68 0.85
CA GLY A 167 9.89 5.18 1.29
C GLY A 167 8.78 4.16 1.07
N ASN A 168 8.75 3.51 -0.09
CA ASN A 168 7.80 2.43 -0.40
C ASN A 168 7.97 1.24 0.56
N ILE A 169 9.20 0.80 0.82
CA ILE A 169 9.48 -0.29 1.76
C ILE A 169 9.03 0.10 3.17
N ALA A 170 9.40 1.31 3.64
CA ALA A 170 9.03 1.78 4.96
C ALA A 170 7.50 1.84 5.16
N TRP A 171 6.79 2.36 4.17
CA TRP A 171 5.32 2.35 4.16
C TRP A 171 4.75 0.93 4.12
N SER A 172 5.34 0.02 3.35
CA SER A 172 4.88 -1.36 3.25
C SER A 172 4.96 -2.08 4.59
N TYR A 173 6.08 -1.96 5.30
CA TYR A 173 6.25 -2.51 6.65
C TYR A 173 5.32 -1.86 7.67
N ALA A 174 5.08 -0.55 7.55
CA ALA A 174 4.09 0.15 8.37
C ALA A 174 2.70 -0.41 8.14
N VAL A 175 2.24 -0.53 6.89
CA VAL A 175 0.93 -1.10 6.54
C VAL A 175 0.78 -2.52 7.09
N LEU A 176 1.79 -3.37 6.89
CA LEU A 176 1.78 -4.76 7.33
C LEU A 176 1.93 -4.92 8.85
N GLY A 177 2.28 -3.86 9.58
CA GLY A 177 2.50 -3.91 11.02
C GLY A 177 3.68 -4.82 11.38
N GLN A 178 4.81 -4.66 10.69
CA GLN A 178 6.01 -5.48 10.86
C GLN A 178 7.27 -4.63 11.12
N MET A 179 7.12 -3.46 11.73
CA MET A 179 8.20 -2.45 11.84
C MET A 179 9.28 -2.78 12.87
N ASP A 180 9.15 -3.88 13.60
CA ASP A 180 10.15 -4.45 14.52
C ASP A 180 11.14 -5.41 13.84
N ARG A 181 10.88 -5.76 12.57
CA ARG A 181 11.72 -6.64 11.75
C ARG A 181 13.10 -6.04 11.52
N ARG A 182 14.13 -6.88 11.51
CA ARG A 182 15.53 -6.42 11.40
C ARG A 182 15.78 -5.71 10.09
N PHE A 183 15.29 -6.25 8.97
CA PHE A 183 15.44 -5.60 7.67
C PHE A 183 14.83 -4.19 7.68
N PHE A 184 13.65 -4.02 8.27
CA PHE A 184 13.03 -2.70 8.41
C PHE A 184 13.90 -1.75 9.22
N LEU A 185 14.46 -2.18 10.35
CA LEU A 185 15.35 -1.34 11.17
C LEU A 185 16.55 -0.82 10.37
N HIS A 186 17.12 -1.65 9.49
CA HIS A 186 18.19 -1.21 8.58
C HIS A 186 17.70 -0.17 7.57
N ILE A 187 16.58 -0.44 6.89
CA ILE A 187 15.96 0.50 5.95
C ILE A 187 15.66 1.85 6.63
N TRP A 188 15.16 1.82 7.87
CA TRP A 188 14.84 3.01 8.64
C TRP A 188 16.08 3.79 9.09
N ARG A 189 17.18 3.11 9.43
CA ARG A 189 18.48 3.75 9.74
C ARG A 189 19.03 4.46 8.51
N ILE A 190 19.01 3.81 7.35
CA ILE A 190 19.46 4.41 6.07
C ILE A 190 18.61 5.64 5.75
N LEU A 191 17.28 5.53 5.90
CA LEU A 191 16.36 6.64 5.68
C LEU A 191 16.65 7.81 6.62
N SER A 192 16.92 7.53 7.90
CA SER A 192 17.23 8.57 8.90
C SER A 192 18.55 9.29 8.62
N GLN A 193 19.48 8.65 7.92
CA GLN A 193 20.75 9.24 7.46
C GLN A 193 20.60 10.05 6.17
N PHE A 194 19.43 10.00 5.52
CA PHE A 194 19.10 10.72 4.29
C PHE A 194 18.84 12.21 4.57
N GLU A 195 19.79 12.87 5.26
CA GLU A 195 19.76 14.29 5.56
C GLU A 195 20.30 15.09 4.36
N GLY A 196 19.43 15.81 3.63
CA GLY A 196 19.91 16.88 2.76
C GLY A 196 19.24 17.06 1.40
N GLN A 197 18.40 16.14 0.92
CA GLN A 197 17.68 16.38 -0.32
C GLN A 197 16.55 17.40 -0.14
N ARG A 198 16.40 18.29 -1.13
CA ARG A 198 15.31 19.27 -1.18
C ARG A 198 14.00 18.51 -1.41
N LEU A 199 13.20 18.38 -0.36
CA LEU A 199 11.77 18.11 -0.52
C LEU A 199 11.12 19.38 -1.06
N SER A 200 10.56 19.29 -2.26
CA SER A 200 9.80 20.36 -2.88
C SER A 200 8.33 19.94 -2.95
N ASP A 201 7.47 20.77 -2.38
CA ASP A 201 6.01 20.59 -2.48
C ASP A 201 5.50 20.74 -3.93
N GLN A 202 6.38 21.10 -4.88
CA GLN A 202 6.06 21.20 -6.30
C GLN A 202 6.00 19.84 -7.00
N TYR A 203 6.80 18.87 -6.59
CA TYR A 203 6.92 17.57 -7.25
C TYR A 203 6.06 16.52 -6.55
N ARG A 204 5.26 15.79 -7.34
CA ARG A 204 4.37 14.73 -6.81
C ARG A 204 5.14 13.60 -6.13
N GLU A 205 6.32 13.27 -6.64
CA GLU A 205 7.18 12.20 -6.11
C GLU A 205 7.70 12.55 -4.71
N ASP A 206 8.18 13.78 -4.51
CA ASP A 206 8.61 14.30 -3.20
C ASP A 206 7.48 14.20 -2.17
N MET A 207 6.26 14.55 -2.59
CA MET A 207 5.07 14.49 -1.74
C MET A 207 4.66 13.06 -1.39
N MET A 208 4.71 12.13 -2.35
CA MET A 208 4.39 10.72 -2.11
C MET A 208 5.40 10.10 -1.15
N PHE A 209 6.70 10.30 -1.40
CA PHE A 209 7.77 9.87 -0.50
C PHE A 209 7.57 10.45 0.90
N ALA A 210 7.39 11.77 1.04
CA ALA A 210 7.22 12.40 2.34
C ALA A 210 5.98 11.88 3.08
N SER A 211 4.86 11.65 2.39
CA SER A 211 3.65 11.10 3.00
C SER A 211 3.85 9.67 3.51
N GLN A 212 4.48 8.81 2.71
CA GLN A 212 4.80 7.43 3.09
C GLN A 212 5.66 7.36 4.34
N VAL A 213 6.74 8.16 4.35
CA VAL A 213 7.68 8.21 5.46
C VAL A 213 7.06 8.86 6.69
N TYR A 214 6.24 9.90 6.52
CA TYR A 214 5.50 10.53 7.60
C TYR A 214 4.61 9.51 8.32
N LEU A 215 3.80 8.75 7.58
CA LEU A 215 2.91 7.75 8.15
C LEU A 215 3.67 6.62 8.86
N ALA A 216 4.76 6.14 8.26
CA ALA A 216 5.64 5.17 8.91
C ALA A 216 6.24 5.72 10.22
N ASN A 217 6.72 6.97 10.22
CA ASN A 217 7.26 7.61 11.42
C ASN A 217 6.22 7.75 12.53
N GLN A 218 4.99 8.14 12.17
CA GLN A 218 3.90 8.23 13.14
C GLN A 218 3.53 6.85 13.72
N SER A 219 3.51 5.82 12.88
CA SER A 219 3.27 4.44 13.32
C SER A 219 4.37 3.93 14.25
N LEU A 220 5.65 4.24 14.00
CA LEU A 220 6.73 3.90 14.94
C LEU A 220 6.54 4.51 16.32
N LYS A 221 6.17 5.80 16.38
CA LYS A 221 5.94 6.51 17.64
C LYS A 221 4.77 5.92 18.43
N LEU A 222 3.71 5.52 17.72
CA LEU A 222 2.46 5.10 18.32
C LEU A 222 2.43 3.59 18.64
N GLU A 223 2.82 2.75 17.67
CA GLU A 223 2.73 1.28 17.75
C GLU A 223 4.03 0.65 18.27
N TYR A 224 5.19 1.30 18.08
CA TYR A 224 6.51 0.74 18.43
C TYR A 224 7.38 1.66 19.33
N PRO A 225 6.84 2.28 20.39
CA PRO A 225 7.59 3.22 21.22
C PRO A 225 8.83 2.59 21.89
N HIS A 226 8.79 1.27 22.11
CA HIS A 226 9.88 0.50 22.73
C HIS A 226 11.14 0.39 21.86
N LEU A 227 11.03 0.58 20.54
CA LEU A 227 12.19 0.52 19.64
C LEU A 227 13.06 1.78 19.75
N GLY A 228 12.50 2.90 20.23
CA GLY A 228 13.22 4.17 20.37
C GLY A 228 13.74 4.73 19.04
N ILE A 229 13.22 4.27 17.90
CA ILE A 229 13.56 4.75 16.56
C ILE A 229 12.43 5.63 16.02
N CYS A 230 12.77 6.87 15.69
CA CYS A 230 11.90 7.79 14.97
C CYS A 230 12.78 8.81 14.24
N LEU A 231 12.20 9.48 13.25
CA LEU A 231 12.86 10.64 12.66
C LEU A 231 13.01 11.73 13.71
N GLY A 232 14.15 12.41 13.70
CA GLY A 232 14.41 13.60 14.51
C GLY A 232 14.86 14.79 13.68
N GLY A 233 14.93 15.95 14.33
CA GLY A 233 15.50 17.18 13.77
C GLY A 233 14.76 17.74 12.56
N ASP A 234 15.51 18.36 11.65
CA ASP A 234 14.98 19.05 10.46
C ASP A 234 14.24 18.12 9.49
N LEU A 235 14.66 16.86 9.39
CA LEU A 235 14.07 15.89 8.48
C LEU A 235 12.63 15.56 8.92
N GLU A 236 12.41 15.36 10.22
CA GLU A 236 11.09 15.17 10.78
C GLU A 236 10.18 16.38 10.53
N GLU A 237 10.69 17.60 10.75
CA GLU A 237 9.89 18.81 10.55
C GLU A 237 9.47 18.98 9.08
N LYS A 238 10.39 18.75 8.13
CA LYS A 238 10.12 18.82 6.70
C LYS A 238 9.09 17.77 6.27
N ILE A 239 9.28 16.52 6.69
CA ILE A 239 8.36 15.41 6.38
C ILE A 239 6.99 15.65 7.00
N THR A 240 6.93 16.14 8.23
CA THR A 240 5.67 16.49 8.90
C THR A 240 4.95 17.62 8.18
N ARG A 241 5.68 18.64 7.73
CA ARG A 241 5.10 19.77 6.97
C ARG A 241 4.56 19.30 5.62
N ALA A 242 5.31 18.49 4.89
CA ALA A 242 4.89 17.93 3.61
C ALA A 242 3.70 16.97 3.78
N GLY A 243 3.74 16.06 4.75
CA GLY A 243 2.66 15.12 5.05
C GLY A 243 1.34 15.80 5.46
N LYS A 244 1.43 16.94 6.16
CA LYS A 244 0.25 17.76 6.55
C LYS A 244 -0.24 18.70 5.44
N SER A 245 0.46 18.79 4.30
CA SER A 245 0.10 19.76 3.26
C SER A 245 -1.22 19.40 2.56
N LYS A 246 -2.03 20.43 2.25
CA LYS A 246 -3.35 20.30 1.59
C LYS A 246 -3.29 19.67 0.20
N ARG A 247 -2.11 19.57 -0.41
CA ARG A 247 -1.93 19.04 -1.78
C ARG A 247 -2.01 17.51 -1.82
N PHE A 248 -1.68 16.84 -0.71
CA PHE A 248 -1.87 15.40 -0.55
C PHE A 248 -3.29 15.08 -0.03
N ASN A 249 -3.79 15.91 0.90
CA ASN A 249 -5.14 15.84 1.44
C ASN A 249 -6.12 16.72 0.65
N GLN A 250 -6.11 16.67 -0.68
CA GLN A 250 -7.10 17.40 -1.47
C GLN A 250 -8.44 16.66 -1.35
N LYS A 251 -9.21 17.03 -0.32
CA LYS A 251 -10.45 16.38 0.06
C LYS A 251 -11.51 16.66 -1.00
N THR A 252 -11.79 15.67 -1.84
CA THR A 252 -13.03 15.65 -2.61
C THR A 252 -14.07 14.95 -1.73
N THR A 253 -14.85 15.72 -0.97
CA THR A 253 -15.95 15.13 -0.20
C THR A 253 -16.95 14.49 -1.16
N SER A 254 -17.09 13.16 -1.11
CA SER A 254 -18.00 12.42 -1.97
C SER A 254 -19.46 12.75 -1.67
N SER A 255 -20.38 12.46 -2.59
CA SER A 255 -21.83 12.56 -2.32
C SER A 255 -22.22 11.68 -1.13
N PHE A 256 -21.66 10.47 -1.06
CA PHE A 256 -21.84 9.53 0.05
C PHE A 256 -21.42 10.14 1.40
N GLN A 257 -20.25 10.76 1.48
CA GLN A 257 -19.78 11.46 2.69
C GLN A 257 -20.70 12.62 3.10
N LYS A 258 -21.27 13.34 2.14
CA LYS A 258 -22.23 14.44 2.43
C LYS A 258 -23.56 13.90 2.95
N GLU A 259 -24.03 12.80 2.38
CA GLU A 259 -25.28 12.14 2.77
C GLU A 259 -25.19 11.61 4.20
N VAL A 260 -24.18 10.78 4.49
CA VAL A 260 -23.92 10.29 5.85
C VAL A 260 -23.74 11.45 6.82
N GLY A 261 -22.94 12.46 6.46
CA GLY A 261 -22.72 13.63 7.30
C GLY A 261 -24.01 14.37 7.67
N ARG A 262 -24.98 14.47 6.74
CA ARG A 262 -26.30 15.07 7.00
C ARG A 262 -27.11 14.24 7.99
N LEU A 263 -27.10 12.91 7.88
CA LEU A 263 -27.84 12.03 8.80
C LEU A 263 -27.18 11.94 10.18
N LEU A 264 -25.86 12.03 10.25
CA LEU A 264 -25.17 12.13 11.54
C LEU A 264 -25.67 13.35 12.34
N TYR A 265 -25.91 14.50 11.71
CA TYR A 265 -26.49 15.66 12.41
C TYR A 265 -27.91 15.43 12.94
N SER A 266 -28.73 14.58 12.30
CA SER A 266 -30.08 14.28 12.79
C SER A 266 -30.10 13.32 13.97
N THR A 267 -28.96 12.72 14.34
CA THR A 267 -28.84 11.89 15.55
C THR A 267 -28.85 12.69 16.86
N GLY A 268 -28.70 14.03 16.79
CA GLY A 268 -28.68 14.91 17.97
C GLY A 268 -27.31 15.04 18.65
N HIS A 269 -26.26 14.39 18.13
CA HIS A 269 -24.89 14.53 18.62
C HIS A 269 -24.11 15.65 17.89
N GLU A 270 -23.11 16.21 18.56
CA GLU A 270 -22.21 17.22 18.01
C GLU A 270 -21.05 16.59 17.22
N TRP A 271 -21.33 16.23 15.97
CA TRP A 271 -20.33 15.64 15.08
C TRP A 271 -19.33 16.68 14.56
N ILE A 272 -18.03 16.38 14.70
CA ILE A 272 -16.96 17.15 14.05
C ILE A 272 -16.53 16.40 12.79
N ARG A 273 -16.69 17.04 11.64
CA ARG A 273 -16.26 16.49 10.35
C ARG A 273 -14.79 16.72 10.13
N GLU A 274 -14.16 15.82 9.39
CA GLU A 274 -12.78 15.95 8.92
C GLU A 274 -11.76 16.19 10.04
N TYR A 275 -11.87 15.41 11.12
CA TYR A 275 -11.06 15.57 12.32
C TYR A 275 -9.65 14.99 12.15
N ALA A 276 -8.62 15.74 12.55
CA ALA A 276 -7.24 15.29 12.46
C ALA A 276 -6.88 14.38 13.65
N VAL A 277 -6.43 13.17 13.36
CA VAL A 277 -5.82 12.23 14.31
C VAL A 277 -4.37 12.03 13.88
N ASP A 278 -3.51 12.94 14.33
CA ASP A 278 -2.07 13.00 14.02
C ASP A 278 -1.73 12.84 12.52
N GLY A 279 -1.43 11.61 12.10
CA GLY A 279 -1.06 11.24 10.74
C GLY A 279 -2.22 11.24 9.74
N TYR A 280 -3.46 11.11 10.24
CA TYR A 280 -4.66 10.90 9.43
C TYR A 280 -5.73 11.96 9.66
N THR A 281 -6.68 12.02 8.73
CA THR A 281 -7.95 12.73 8.91
C THR A 281 -9.07 11.71 8.88
N VAL A 282 -9.95 11.75 9.88
CA VAL A 282 -11.17 10.95 10.00
C VAL A 282 -12.36 11.74 9.48
N ASP A 283 -13.31 11.08 8.82
CA ASP A 283 -14.41 11.77 8.14
C ASP A 283 -15.40 12.44 9.09
N ALA A 284 -15.75 11.78 10.20
CA ALA A 284 -16.56 12.36 11.27
C ALA A 284 -16.20 11.76 12.62
N VAL A 285 -16.26 12.55 13.69
CA VAL A 285 -15.98 12.08 15.06
C VAL A 285 -16.96 12.64 16.08
N LEU A 286 -17.15 11.89 17.16
CA LEU A 286 -17.61 12.39 18.45
C LEU A 286 -16.41 12.38 19.40
N VAL A 287 -15.92 13.56 19.77
CA VAL A 287 -14.63 13.72 20.44
C VAL A 287 -14.65 13.18 21.87
N ASP A 288 -15.74 13.44 22.60
CA ASP A 288 -15.88 13.08 24.01
C ASP A 288 -16.00 11.55 24.17
N GLU A 289 -16.67 10.89 23.25
CA GLU A 289 -16.88 9.44 23.18
C GLU A 289 -15.71 8.71 22.54
N LYS A 290 -14.71 9.43 22.01
CA LYS A 290 -13.61 8.87 21.19
C LYS A 290 -14.13 7.96 20.08
N LEU A 291 -15.26 8.34 19.46
CA LEU A 291 -15.87 7.61 18.37
C LEU A 291 -15.50 8.26 17.04
N ALA A 292 -15.01 7.46 16.10
CA ALA A 292 -14.52 7.89 14.81
C ALA A 292 -15.24 7.13 13.69
N PHE A 293 -15.72 7.85 12.68
CA PHE A 293 -16.41 7.30 11.51
C PHE A 293 -15.54 7.51 10.26
N GLU A 294 -15.27 6.42 9.57
CA GLU A 294 -14.67 6.40 8.23
C GLU A 294 -15.74 6.05 7.22
N ILE A 295 -15.96 6.93 6.24
CA ILE A 295 -17.01 6.78 5.24
C ILE A 295 -16.33 6.31 3.96
N ASP A 296 -16.12 5.00 3.89
CA ASP A 296 -15.24 4.35 2.93
C ASP A 296 -15.98 4.11 1.59
N GLY A 297 -15.51 4.79 0.54
CA GLY A 297 -15.95 4.52 -0.83
C GLY A 297 -15.37 3.19 -1.37
N PRO A 298 -15.79 2.77 -2.57
CA PRO A 298 -15.40 1.48 -3.15
C PRO A 298 -13.88 1.36 -3.40
N THR A 299 -13.17 2.48 -3.50
CA THR A 299 -11.72 2.50 -3.71
C THR A 299 -10.90 2.08 -2.48
N HIS A 300 -11.54 1.98 -1.32
CA HIS A 300 -10.92 1.57 -0.05
C HIS A 300 -10.86 0.06 0.13
N PHE A 301 -11.51 -0.69 -0.76
CA PHE A 301 -11.69 -2.14 -0.67
C PHE A 301 -11.21 -2.84 -1.95
N THR A 302 -10.95 -4.14 -1.83
CA THR A 302 -10.74 -5.00 -2.99
C THR A 302 -12.03 -5.11 -3.80
N ARG A 303 -11.92 -5.09 -5.13
CA ARG A 303 -13.10 -5.04 -6.01
C ARG A 303 -13.91 -6.33 -6.01
N ASN A 304 -13.28 -7.46 -5.70
CA ASN A 304 -13.90 -8.77 -5.75
C ASN A 304 -14.43 -9.25 -4.39
N LEU A 305 -13.68 -9.03 -3.30
CA LEU A 305 -14.06 -9.55 -1.98
C LEU A 305 -14.53 -8.48 -0.98
N GLY A 306 -14.45 -7.19 -1.31
CA GLY A 306 -14.81 -6.12 -0.39
C GLY A 306 -13.89 -6.02 0.83
N THR A 307 -12.70 -6.65 0.80
CA THR A 307 -11.75 -6.61 1.92
C THR A 307 -11.00 -5.28 1.93
N PRO A 308 -10.73 -4.66 3.09
CA PRO A 308 -9.97 -3.42 3.16
C PRO A 308 -8.59 -3.55 2.51
N LEU A 309 -8.21 -2.56 1.71
CA LEU A 309 -6.86 -2.45 1.15
C LEU A 309 -5.85 -2.06 2.22
N GLY A 310 -4.56 -2.16 1.91
CA GLY A 310 -3.46 -1.83 2.82
C GLY A 310 -3.57 -0.46 3.46
N HIS A 311 -3.80 0.59 2.67
CA HIS A 311 -3.92 1.95 3.19
C HIS A 311 -5.13 2.11 4.12
N THR A 312 -6.25 1.46 3.80
CA THR A 312 -7.47 1.45 4.62
C THR A 312 -7.23 0.69 5.92
N ALA A 313 -6.70 -0.53 5.85
CA ALA A 313 -6.37 -1.34 7.02
C ALA A 313 -5.36 -0.65 7.94
N PHE A 314 -4.33 -0.01 7.36
CA PHE A 314 -3.35 0.75 8.12
C PHE A 314 -3.97 1.96 8.82
N LYS A 315 -4.76 2.78 8.10
CA LYS A 315 -5.48 3.91 8.69
C LYS A 315 -6.37 3.45 9.85
N ARG A 316 -7.13 2.37 9.65
CA ARG A 316 -8.01 1.81 10.68
C ARG A 316 -7.23 1.39 11.92
N ARG A 317 -6.16 0.61 11.74
CA ARG A 317 -5.29 0.18 12.85
C ARG A 317 -4.69 1.37 13.58
N TYR A 318 -4.15 2.34 12.86
CA TYR A 318 -3.54 3.54 13.45
C TYR A 318 -4.54 4.31 14.33
N ILE A 319 -5.73 4.61 13.81
CA ILE A 319 -6.77 5.34 14.56
C ILE A 319 -7.21 4.56 15.81
N THR A 320 -7.34 3.24 15.70
CA THR A 320 -7.67 2.38 16.84
C THR A 320 -6.58 2.39 17.90
N VAL A 321 -5.31 2.27 17.53
CA VAL A 321 -4.18 2.34 18.48
C VAL A 321 -4.06 3.75 19.10
N ALA A 322 -4.45 4.80 18.38
CA ALA A 322 -4.56 6.16 18.89
C ALA A 322 -5.72 6.35 19.90
N GLY A 323 -6.44 5.28 20.26
CA GLY A 323 -7.46 5.28 21.31
C GLY A 323 -8.86 5.65 20.83
N TRP A 324 -9.12 5.62 19.52
CA TRP A 324 -10.45 5.86 18.97
C TRP A 324 -11.19 4.55 18.69
N LYS A 325 -12.46 4.48 19.07
CA LYS A 325 -13.39 3.47 18.56
C LYS A 325 -13.72 3.83 17.12
N LEU A 326 -13.20 3.06 16.17
CA LEU A 326 -13.42 3.30 14.75
C LEU A 326 -14.60 2.50 14.21
N VAL A 327 -15.49 3.17 13.50
CA VAL A 327 -16.58 2.59 12.72
C VAL A 327 -16.30 2.88 11.25
N SER A 328 -16.31 1.85 10.42
CA SER A 328 -16.28 2.01 8.98
C SER A 328 -17.69 1.86 8.43
N LEU A 329 -18.11 2.83 7.63
CA LEU A 329 -19.34 2.79 6.85
C LEU A 329 -18.95 2.57 5.39
N SER A 330 -19.21 1.38 4.86
CA SER A 330 -18.95 1.11 3.45
C SER A 330 -20.10 1.61 2.58
N LEU A 331 -19.79 2.14 1.39
CA LEU A 331 -20.82 2.52 0.42
C LEU A 331 -21.71 1.32 0.03
N GLN A 332 -21.13 0.12 -0.04
CA GLN A 332 -21.86 -1.08 -0.43
C GLN A 332 -22.96 -1.44 0.58
N GLU A 333 -22.63 -1.49 1.88
CA GLU A 333 -23.62 -1.74 2.93
C GLU A 333 -24.65 -0.59 3.00
N TRP A 334 -24.20 0.64 2.73
CA TRP A 334 -25.09 1.81 2.72
C TRP A 334 -26.12 1.78 1.59
N ASP A 335 -25.72 1.35 0.39
CA ASP A 335 -26.58 1.25 -0.79
C ASP A 335 -27.61 0.10 -0.68
N GLU A 336 -27.39 -0.86 0.23
CA GLU A 336 -28.37 -1.93 0.53
C GLU A 336 -29.57 -1.41 1.35
N LEU A 337 -29.39 -0.32 2.11
CA LEU A 337 -30.42 0.30 2.95
C LEU A 337 -31.45 1.06 2.11
N GLN A 338 -32.74 0.82 2.34
CA GLN A 338 -33.83 1.39 1.55
C GLN A 338 -34.23 2.78 2.07
N GLY A 339 -33.46 3.77 1.64
CA GLY A 339 -33.75 5.18 1.85
C GLY A 339 -33.38 5.70 3.25
N GLU A 340 -33.70 6.97 3.46
CA GLU A 340 -33.18 7.76 4.59
C GLU A 340 -33.59 7.21 5.97
N PHE A 341 -34.76 6.56 6.07
CA PHE A 341 -35.24 5.99 7.33
C PHE A 341 -34.35 4.84 7.80
N GLU A 342 -34.13 3.82 6.96
CA GLU A 342 -33.29 2.66 7.29
C GLU A 342 -31.82 3.08 7.49
N GLN A 343 -31.33 4.02 6.70
CA GLN A 343 -30.00 4.61 6.87
C GLN A 343 -29.82 5.30 8.23
N LEU A 344 -30.82 6.08 8.65
CA LEU A 344 -30.78 6.74 9.96
C LEU A 344 -30.88 5.72 11.10
N GLU A 345 -31.76 4.73 10.99
CA GLU A 345 -31.89 3.64 11.96
C GLU A 345 -30.58 2.84 12.08
N TYR A 346 -29.90 2.56 10.96
CA TYR A 346 -28.58 1.93 10.96
C TYR A 346 -27.54 2.75 11.75
N LEU A 347 -27.49 4.07 11.53
CA LEU A 347 -26.60 4.96 12.30
C LEU A 347 -26.95 4.99 13.79
N ARG A 348 -28.25 5.06 14.13
CA ARG A 348 -28.72 5.05 15.53
C ARG A 348 -28.37 3.76 16.25
N ASN A 349 -28.51 2.61 15.57
CA ASN A 349 -28.10 1.31 16.10
C ASN A 349 -26.60 1.27 16.43
N ILE A 350 -25.74 1.80 15.54
CA ILE A 350 -24.29 1.87 15.80
C ILE A 350 -23.98 2.73 17.04
N LEU A 351 -24.75 3.81 17.24
CA LEU A 351 -24.63 4.71 18.38
C LEU A 351 -25.29 4.18 19.66
N GLY A 352 -26.03 3.06 19.59
CA GLY A 352 -26.77 2.52 20.73
C GLY A 352 -27.95 3.38 21.14
N LEU A 353 -28.54 4.15 20.21
CA LEU A 353 -29.68 5.05 20.45
C LEU A 353 -31.04 4.35 20.37
N ASP A 354 -31.05 3.05 20.05
CA ASP A 354 -32.26 2.24 19.89
C ASP A 354 -32.47 1.29 21.09
N VAL A 355 -32.40 1.85 22.31
CA VAL A 355 -32.88 1.21 23.53
C VAL A 355 -33.86 2.15 24.21
N GLU A 356 -35.11 2.13 23.76
CA GLU A 356 -36.32 2.34 24.59
C GLU A 356 -37.57 1.79 23.90
#